data_AF-A0A502KWR1-F1
#
_entry.id   AF-A0A502KWR1-F1
#
_cell.length_a   1.000
_cell.length_b   1.000
_cell.length_c   1.000
_cell.angle_alpha   90.00
_cell.angle_beta   90.00
_cell.angle_gamma   90.00
#
_symmetry.space_group_name_H-M   'P 1'
#
loop_
_entity.id
_entity.type
_entity.pdbx_description
1 polymer ?
#
loop_
_entity_poly.entity_id
_entity_poly.type
_entity_poly.pdbx_seq_one_letter_code
_entity_poly.pdbx_strand_id
1 'polypeptide(L)'
;MQPDFSKYTLEELLDIEQNIDKDLYPERYEIVCKLIQVKASNSVEVDAIALEEKSSKIHRVLYVVGLFWFFAFYSIIKGEFSLKSYTATFADNPLGFFCGVGVYFSLGLYFYFMYKKQCNKLKEKE
;
A
#
# COMPACT_ATOMS: atom_id res chain seq x y z
N MET A 1 31.57 -31.03 15.82
CA MET A 1 31.31 -29.74 15.15
C MET A 1 30.12 -29.09 15.83
N GLN A 2 30.24 -27.84 16.28
CA GLN A 2 29.09 -27.05 16.72
C GLN A 2 28.40 -26.45 15.48
N PRO A 3 27.07 -26.57 15.32
CA PRO A 3 26.34 -25.87 14.27
C PRO A 3 26.41 -24.36 14.49
N ASP A 4 26.61 -23.59 13.42
CA ASP A 4 26.55 -22.12 13.47
C ASP A 4 25.11 -21.66 13.17
N PHE A 5 24.35 -21.40 14.23
CA PHE A 5 22.94 -21.00 14.15
C PHE A 5 22.73 -19.60 13.54
N SER A 6 23.78 -18.79 13.40
CA SER A 6 23.68 -17.41 12.90
C SER A 6 23.21 -17.35 11.44
N LYS A 7 23.53 -18.38 10.66
CA LYS A 7 23.24 -18.48 9.22
C LYS A 7 21.81 -18.89 8.89
N TYR A 8 21.07 -19.43 9.86
CA TYR A 8 19.72 -19.94 9.66
C TYR A 8 18.70 -18.81 9.58
N THR A 9 17.68 -18.98 8.77
CA THR A 9 16.51 -18.08 8.68
C THR A 9 15.67 -18.15 9.96
N LEU A 10 14.76 -17.18 10.16
CA LEU A 10 13.90 -17.17 11.35
C LEU A 10 13.02 -18.44 11.43
N GLU A 11 12.49 -18.89 10.30
CA GLU A 11 11.67 -20.11 10.20
C GLU A 11 12.47 -21.36 10.58
N GLU A 12 13.70 -21.49 10.08
CA GLU A 12 14.58 -22.60 10.44
C GLU A 12 14.97 -22.59 11.92
N LEU A 13 15.18 -21.40 12.51
CA LEU A 13 15.47 -21.28 13.93
C LEU A 13 14.26 -21.67 14.80
N LEU A 14 13.04 -21.33 14.39
CA LEU A 14 11.80 -21.75 15.06
C LEU A 14 11.59 -23.26 14.97
N ASP A 15 11.89 -23.86 13.83
CA ASP A 15 11.83 -25.33 13.67
C ASP A 15 12.88 -26.03 14.55
N ILE A 16 14.09 -25.47 14.64
CA ILE A 16 15.13 -25.96 15.55
C ILE A 16 14.69 -25.81 17.01
N GLU A 17 14.06 -24.70 17.39
CA GLU A 17 13.56 -24.49 18.76
C GLU A 17 12.56 -25.58 19.19
N GLN A 18 11.69 -26.00 18.27
CA GLN A 18 10.66 -27.02 18.54
C GLN A 18 11.23 -28.44 18.62
N ASN A 19 12.30 -28.72 17.88
CA ASN A 19 12.88 -30.06 17.77
C ASN A 19 14.14 -30.29 18.62
N ILE A 20 14.73 -29.24 19.18
CA ILE A 20 15.95 -29.36 19.98
C ILE A 20 15.67 -29.95 21.37
N ASP A 21 16.45 -30.95 21.73
CA ASP A 21 16.44 -31.54 23.07
C ASP A 21 17.09 -30.58 24.08
N LYS A 22 16.25 -29.98 24.92
CA LYS A 22 16.62 -28.94 25.90
C LYS A 22 17.40 -29.52 27.07
N ASP A 23 17.16 -30.79 27.40
CA ASP A 23 17.78 -31.46 28.53
C ASP A 23 19.20 -31.89 28.16
N LEU A 24 19.40 -32.33 26.92
CA LEU A 24 20.71 -32.74 26.42
C LEU A 24 21.59 -31.55 25.99
N TYR A 25 20.99 -30.42 25.57
CA TYR A 25 21.72 -29.29 24.98
C TYR A 25 21.20 -27.88 25.35
N PRO A 26 21.27 -27.50 26.63
CA PRO A 26 20.73 -26.22 27.11
C PRO A 26 21.42 -24.99 26.50
N GLU A 27 22.75 -25.02 26.33
CA GLU A 27 23.51 -23.89 25.77
C GLU A 27 23.11 -23.58 24.31
N ARG A 28 22.82 -24.62 23.52
CA ARG A 28 22.42 -24.47 22.11
C ARG A 28 21.01 -23.90 22.01
N TYR A 29 20.12 -24.33 22.91
CA TYR A 29 18.77 -23.79 23.01
C TYR A 29 18.81 -22.28 23.31
N GLU A 30 19.64 -21.85 24.27
CA GLU A 30 19.75 -20.44 24.63
C GLU A 30 20.25 -19.56 23.47
N ILE A 31 21.21 -20.05 22.68
CA ILE A 31 21.71 -19.37 21.49
C ILE A 31 20.59 -19.20 20.45
N VAL A 32 19.83 -20.26 20.18
CA VAL A 32 18.70 -20.25 19.23
C VAL A 32 17.63 -19.25 19.69
N CYS A 33 17.24 -19.26 20.96
CA CYS A 33 16.27 -18.28 21.50
C CYS A 33 16.73 -16.83 21.37
N LYS A 34 18.01 -16.54 21.64
CA LYS A 34 18.58 -15.18 21.46
C LYS A 34 18.53 -14.75 19.99
N LEU A 35 18.88 -15.65 19.07
CA LEU A 35 18.85 -15.36 17.63
C LEU A 35 17.41 -15.17 17.12
N ILE A 36 16.44 -15.94 17.62
CA ILE A 36 15.02 -15.76 17.32
C ILE A 36 14.55 -14.37 17.76
N GLN A 37 14.85 -13.96 18.99
CA GLN A 37 14.45 -12.63 19.49
C GLN A 37 15.03 -11.49 18.64
N VAL A 38 16.33 -11.57 18.30
CA VAL A 38 17.00 -10.55 17.49
C VAL A 38 16.39 -10.50 16.09
N LYS A 39 16.17 -11.65 15.44
CA LYS A 39 15.63 -11.69 14.07
C LYS A 39 14.14 -11.34 14.00
N ALA A 40 13.34 -11.74 14.99
CA ALA A 40 11.94 -11.37 15.09
C ALA A 40 11.75 -9.87 15.34
N SER A 41 12.58 -9.25 16.18
CA SER A 41 12.52 -7.80 16.40
C SER A 41 12.87 -7.03 15.12
N ASN A 42 13.92 -7.45 14.41
CA ASN A 42 14.29 -6.84 13.14
C ASN A 42 13.24 -7.05 12.04
N SER A 43 12.59 -8.23 11.96
CA SER A 43 11.53 -8.46 10.97
C SER A 43 10.31 -7.59 11.23
N VAL A 44 9.91 -7.42 12.49
CA VAL A 44 8.80 -6.55 12.88
C VAL A 44 9.07 -5.09 12.53
N GLU A 45 10.30 -4.59 12.76
CA GLU A 45 10.68 -3.23 12.38
C GLU A 45 10.67 -3.03 10.86
N VAL A 46 11.21 -4.00 10.09
CA VAL A 46 11.21 -3.95 8.62
C VAL A 46 9.78 -3.98 8.06
N ASP A 47 8.91 -4.81 8.61
CA ASP A 47 7.51 -4.91 8.20
C ASP A 47 6.72 -3.65 8.56
N ALA A 48 6.95 -3.05 9.73
CA ALA A 48 6.34 -1.79 10.15
C ALA A 48 6.73 -0.64 9.21
N ILE A 49 8.03 -0.50 8.90
CA ILE A 49 8.52 0.52 7.97
C ILE A 49 7.92 0.31 6.57
N ALA A 50 7.84 -0.93 6.09
CA ALA A 50 7.25 -1.25 4.80
C ALA A 50 5.73 -0.97 4.74
N LEU A 51 5.01 -1.19 5.84
CA LEU A 51 3.59 -0.85 5.96
C LEU A 51 3.37 0.66 5.98
N GLU A 52 4.17 1.42 6.72
CA GLU A 52 4.10 2.89 6.72
C GLU A 52 4.42 3.49 5.34
N GLU A 53 5.46 2.99 4.66
CA GLU A 53 5.81 3.45 3.32
C GLU A 53 4.68 3.16 2.31
N LYS A 54 4.07 1.98 2.41
CA LYS A 54 2.96 1.57 1.56
C LYS A 54 1.69 2.39 1.85
N SER A 55 1.40 2.67 3.13
CA SER A 55 0.30 3.52 3.57
C SER A 55 0.46 4.95 3.04
N SER A 56 1.66 5.53 3.18
CA SER A 56 2.00 6.86 2.66
C SER A 56 1.77 6.99 1.15
N LYS A 57 2.17 5.98 0.36
CA LYS A 57 1.92 5.94 -1.09
C LYS A 57 0.43 5.88 -1.42
N ILE A 58 -0.36 5.14 -0.65
CA ILE A 58 -1.81 5.02 -0.87
C ILE A 58 -2.51 6.36 -0.61
N HIS A 59 -2.13 7.10 0.44
CA HIS A 59 -2.67 8.43 0.70
C HIS A 59 -2.33 9.46 -0.39
N ARG A 60 -1.23 9.30 -1.15
CA ARG A 60 -0.95 10.17 -2.31
C ARG A 60 -2.02 10.06 -3.41
N VAL A 61 -2.66 8.89 -3.56
CA VAL A 61 -3.72 8.67 -4.56
C VAL A 61 -4.96 9.51 -4.25
N LEU A 62 -5.28 9.75 -2.98
CA LEU A 62 -6.39 10.62 -2.57
C LEU A 62 -6.23 12.06 -3.08
N TYR A 63 -5.01 12.60 -3.06
CA TYR A 63 -4.74 13.94 -3.60
C TYR A 63 -4.98 14.01 -5.10
N VAL A 64 -4.62 12.96 -5.84
CA VAL A 64 -4.88 12.86 -7.28
C VAL A 64 -6.39 12.83 -7.54
N VAL A 65 -7.15 12.04 -6.77
CA VAL A 65 -8.62 12.02 -6.83
C VAL A 65 -9.18 13.43 -6.59
N GLY A 66 -8.76 14.09 -5.51
CA GLY A 66 -9.20 15.45 -5.18
C GLY A 66 -8.91 16.46 -6.30
N LEU A 67 -7.75 16.35 -6.95
CA LEU A 67 -7.38 17.18 -8.09
C LEU A 67 -8.31 16.96 -9.29
N PHE A 68 -8.61 15.72 -9.66
CA PHE A 68 -9.55 15.43 -10.75
C PHE A 68 -10.96 15.96 -10.46
N TRP A 69 -11.43 15.83 -9.22
CA TRP A 69 -12.72 16.37 -8.80
C TRP A 69 -12.74 17.91 -8.83
N PHE A 70 -11.67 18.55 -8.38
CA PHE A 70 -11.52 20.00 -8.45
C PHE A 70 -11.58 20.49 -9.90
N PHE A 71 -10.88 19.84 -10.83
CA PHE A 71 -10.95 20.16 -12.26
C PHE A 71 -12.37 19.97 -12.83
N ALA A 72 -13.05 18.89 -12.44
CA ALA A 72 -14.43 18.64 -12.87
C ALA A 72 -15.37 19.77 -12.42
N PHE A 73 -15.31 20.17 -11.16
CA PHE A 73 -16.11 21.28 -10.64
C PHE A 73 -15.72 22.63 -11.24
N TYR A 74 -14.43 22.87 -11.43
CA TYR A 74 -13.93 24.07 -12.08
C TYR A 74 -14.48 24.20 -13.51
N SER A 75 -14.50 23.12 -14.29
CA SER A 75 -15.11 23.10 -15.62
C SER A 75 -16.63 23.33 -15.58
N ILE A 76 -17.34 22.84 -14.57
CA ILE A 76 -18.77 23.12 -14.38
C ILE A 76 -19.01 24.62 -14.13
N ILE A 77 -18.23 25.24 -13.23
CA ILE A 77 -18.35 26.66 -12.90
C ILE A 77 -18.02 27.53 -14.11
N LYS A 78 -16.95 27.19 -14.85
CA LYS A 78 -16.51 27.95 -16.02
C LYS A 78 -17.46 27.79 -17.21
N GLY A 79 -18.21 26.69 -17.28
CA GLY A 79 -19.17 26.40 -18.36
C GLY A 79 -18.53 26.04 -19.70
N GLU A 80 -17.20 25.87 -19.71
CA GLU A 80 -16.43 25.52 -20.90
C GLU A 80 -15.44 24.39 -20.60
N PHE A 81 -15.29 23.52 -21.58
CA PHE A 81 -14.38 22.39 -21.54
C PHE A 81 -13.40 22.49 -22.71
N SER A 82 -12.15 22.85 -22.42
CA SER A 82 -11.08 22.99 -23.43
C SER A 82 -10.06 21.86 -23.31
N LEU A 83 -10.09 20.92 -24.23
CA LEU A 83 -8.98 20.02 -24.55
C LEU A 83 -8.21 20.62 -25.73
N LYS A 84 -6.90 20.35 -25.84
CA LYS A 84 -5.94 21.02 -26.75
C LYS A 84 -6.37 21.14 -28.23
N SER A 85 -7.36 20.38 -28.69
CA SER A 85 -7.94 20.43 -30.04
C SER A 85 -9.48 20.54 -30.08
N TYR A 86 -10.16 20.62 -28.93
CA TYR A 86 -11.61 20.61 -28.85
C TYR A 86 -12.11 21.45 -27.67
N THR A 87 -12.87 22.49 -27.99
CA THR A 87 -13.58 23.33 -27.02
C THR A 87 -15.06 23.03 -27.12
N ALA A 88 -15.61 22.41 -26.08
CA ALA A 88 -17.05 22.28 -25.92
C ALA A 88 -17.54 23.28 -24.88
N THR A 89 -18.39 24.20 -25.33
CA THR A 89 -19.13 25.12 -24.46
C THR A 89 -20.50 24.52 -24.19
N PHE A 90 -21.09 24.84 -23.04
CA PHE A 90 -22.47 24.46 -22.75
C PHE A 90 -23.48 24.94 -23.82
N ALA A 91 -23.22 26.11 -24.43
CA ALA A 91 -24.07 26.70 -25.45
C ALA A 91 -23.94 26.04 -26.83
N ASP A 92 -22.71 25.71 -27.26
CA ASP A 92 -22.46 25.20 -28.62
C ASP A 92 -22.63 23.69 -28.73
N ASN A 93 -22.14 22.93 -27.73
CA ASN A 93 -22.13 21.48 -27.74
C ASN A 93 -22.35 20.91 -26.33
N PRO A 94 -23.59 20.95 -25.81
CA PRO A 94 -23.90 20.52 -24.45
C PRO A 94 -23.54 19.05 -24.21
N LEU A 95 -23.73 18.19 -25.21
CA LEU A 95 -23.40 16.76 -25.11
C LEU A 95 -21.90 16.52 -24.96
N GLY A 96 -21.07 17.26 -25.71
CA GLY A 96 -19.61 17.19 -25.60
C GLY A 96 -19.12 17.69 -24.23
N PHE A 97 -19.75 18.73 -23.70
CA PHE A 97 -19.45 19.26 -22.36
C PHE A 97 -19.76 18.23 -21.26
N PHE A 98 -20.97 17.65 -21.25
CA PHE A 98 -21.34 16.63 -20.26
C PHE A 98 -20.52 15.35 -20.40
N CYS A 99 -20.16 14.94 -21.63
CA CYS A 99 -19.29 13.79 -21.86
C CYS A 99 -17.88 14.04 -21.27
N GLY A 100 -17.31 15.23 -21.53
CA GLY A 100 -16.02 15.63 -20.95
C GLY A 100 -16.04 15.59 -19.43
N VAL A 101 -16.97 16.31 -18.81
CA VAL A 101 -17.15 16.33 -17.35
C VAL A 101 -17.39 14.92 -16.79
N GLY A 102 -18.23 14.12 -17.46
CA GLY A 102 -18.50 12.74 -17.10
C GLY A 102 -17.24 11.87 -17.05
N VAL A 103 -16.31 12.04 -17.99
CA VAL A 103 -15.02 11.33 -18.00
C VAL A 103 -14.18 11.69 -16.76
N TYR A 104 -14.13 12.97 -16.35
CA TYR A 104 -13.41 13.37 -15.13
C TYR A 104 -14.00 12.72 -13.88
N PHE A 105 -15.33 12.73 -13.73
CA PHE A 105 -16.00 12.06 -12.62
C PHE A 105 -15.77 10.55 -12.64
N SER A 106 -15.81 9.93 -13.82
CA SER A 106 -15.59 8.49 -14.00
C SER A 106 -14.17 8.10 -13.56
N LEU A 107 -13.16 8.86 -14.01
CA LEU A 107 -11.77 8.64 -13.62
C LEU A 107 -11.57 8.87 -12.11
N GLY A 108 -12.16 9.94 -11.56
CA GLY A 108 -12.13 10.22 -10.13
C GLY A 108 -12.73 9.09 -9.28
N LEU A 109 -13.89 8.56 -9.67
CA LEU A 109 -14.52 7.41 -9.03
C LEU A 109 -13.70 6.12 -9.17
N TYR A 110 -13.13 5.87 -10.35
CA TYR A 110 -12.25 4.73 -10.59
C TYR A 110 -11.02 4.75 -9.67
N PHE A 111 -10.34 5.89 -9.58
CA PHE A 111 -9.19 6.05 -8.69
C PHE A 111 -9.59 5.95 -7.21
N TYR A 112 -10.75 6.48 -6.82
CA TYR A 112 -11.29 6.30 -5.47
C TYR A 112 -11.57 4.82 -5.15
N PHE A 113 -12.16 4.07 -6.08
CA PHE A 113 -12.41 2.64 -5.89
C PHE A 113 -11.10 1.86 -5.76
N MET A 114 -10.11 2.18 -6.59
CA MET A 114 -8.76 1.61 -6.50
C MET A 114 -8.10 1.92 -5.15
N TYR A 115 -8.20 3.16 -4.67
CA TYR A 115 -7.74 3.58 -3.35
C TYR A 115 -8.41 2.75 -2.24
N LYS A 116 -9.74 2.66 -2.25
CA LYS A 116 -10.52 1.89 -1.26
C LYS A 116 -10.11 0.41 -1.26
N LYS A 117 -9.94 -0.20 -2.43
CA LYS A 117 -9.47 -1.58 -2.57
C LYS A 117 -8.08 -1.78 -1.97
N GLN A 118 -7.18 -0.81 -2.12
CA GLN A 118 -5.84 -0.88 -1.53
C GLN A 118 -5.85 -0.70 -0.02
N CYS A 119 -6.67 0.21 0.52
CA CYS A 119 -6.85 0.36 1.97
C CYS A 119 -7.41 -0.91 2.63
N ASN A 120 -8.40 -1.56 2.01
CA ASN A 120 -8.95 -2.80 2.55
C ASN A 120 -7.88 -3.91 2.64
N LYS A 121 -7.00 -4.02 1.63
CA LYS A 121 -5.87 -4.97 1.65
C LYS A 121 -4.80 -4.68 2.69
N LEU A 122 -4.69 -3.44 3.16
CA LEU A 122 -3.78 -3.10 4.26
C LEU A 122 -4.38 -3.52 5.60
N LYS A 123 -5.68 -3.27 5.82
CA LYS A 123 -6.39 -3.67 7.04
C LYS A 123 -6.46 -5.19 7.25
N GLU A 124 -6.41 -5.97 6.17
CA GLU A 124 -6.34 -7.45 6.27
C GLU A 124 -4.94 -7.97 6.66
N LYS A 125 -3.92 -7.11 6.67
CA LYS A 125 -2.53 -7.47 7.00
C LYS A 125 -2.07 -6.98 8.38
N GLU A 126 -2.84 -6.11 9.03
CA GLU A 126 -2.68 -5.70 10.43
C GLU A 126 -3.39 -6.68 11.36
#